data_AF-A0A7V9V5W1-F1
#
_entry.id   AF-A0A7V9V5W1-F1
#
_cell.length_a   1.000
_cell.length_b   1.000
_cell.length_c   1.000
_cell.angle_alpha   90.00
_cell.angle_beta   90.00
_cell.angle_gamma   90.00
#
_symmetry.space_group_name_H-M   'P 1'
#
loop_
_entity.id
_entity.type
_entity.pdbx_description
1 polymer ?
#
loop_
_entity_poly.entity_id
_entity_poly.type
_entity_poly.pdbx_seq_one_letter_code
_entity_poly.pdbx_strand_id
1 'polypeptide(L)'
;MLGIDPFDQPDVAESKANVAKVLNDLPLADVVSHDPATVSDWLEERANPGDYASIQAYLPYGHDDALERVRRSLRDKLDGMAVTVGYGPRFLHSTGQLHKGGPNTVLAVQVVPRTPSPSVPIPWFKYDFNTMVAAQSLGDYRTLHDHERRVIRVCVDDVEELD
;
A
#
# COMPACT_ATOMS: atom_id res chain seq x y z
N MET A 1 21.21 14.00 12.57
CA MET A 1 21.87 13.29 11.46
C MET A 1 21.18 11.95 11.36
N LEU A 2 20.28 11.76 10.39
CA LEU A 2 19.57 10.48 10.20
C LEU A 2 20.60 9.45 9.75
N GLY A 3 20.87 8.45 10.59
CA GLY A 3 21.79 7.35 10.35
C GLY A 3 21.23 6.30 9.39
N ILE A 4 20.72 6.74 8.24
CA ILE A 4 20.17 5.89 7.19
C ILE A 4 21.15 5.94 6.02
N ASP A 5 21.71 4.79 5.63
CA ASP A 5 22.50 4.65 4.42
C ASP A 5 21.55 4.59 3.20
N PRO A 6 21.55 5.59 2.31
CA PRO A 6 20.62 5.64 1.18
C PRO A 6 20.90 4.58 0.10
N PHE A 7 21.98 3.80 0.21
CA PHE A 7 22.36 2.75 -0.73
C PHE A 7 22.21 1.33 -0.19
N ASP A 8 21.92 1.16 1.10
CA ASP A 8 21.54 -0.13 1.67
C ASP A 8 20.06 -0.36 1.33
N GLN A 9 19.74 -1.29 0.42
CA GLN A 9 18.37 -1.57 -0.03
C GLN A 9 17.86 -2.97 0.40
N PRO A 10 18.05 -3.43 1.65
CA PRO A 10 17.59 -4.74 2.09
C PRO A 10 16.06 -4.90 1.89
N ASP A 11 15.29 -3.85 2.13
CA ASP A 11 13.82 -3.86 2.03
C ASP A 11 13.30 -4.06 0.60
N VAL A 12 14.04 -3.56 -0.41
CA VAL A 12 13.68 -3.73 -1.83
C VAL A 12 13.91 -5.18 -2.25
N ALA A 13 15.00 -5.79 -1.78
CA ALA A 13 15.29 -7.20 -2.02
C ALA A 13 14.26 -8.10 -1.35
N GLU A 14 13.89 -7.79 -0.11
CA GLU A 14 12.86 -8.52 0.64
C GLU A 14 11.49 -8.46 -0.04
N SER A 15 11.05 -7.26 -0.44
CA SER A 15 9.76 -7.09 -1.13
C SER A 15 9.73 -7.91 -2.43
N LYS A 16 10.81 -7.89 -3.22
CA LYS A 16 10.93 -8.71 -4.43
C LYS A 16 10.88 -10.22 -4.12
N ALA A 17 11.54 -10.65 -3.05
CA ALA A 17 11.52 -12.05 -2.62
C ALA A 17 10.11 -12.48 -2.20
N ASN A 18 9.40 -11.62 -1.46
CA ASN A 18 8.01 -11.85 -1.06
C ASN A 18 7.07 -11.94 -2.27
N VAL A 19 7.24 -11.09 -3.28
CA VAL A 19 6.47 -11.18 -4.54
C VAL A 19 6.74 -12.49 -5.28
N ALA A 20 8.01 -12.89 -5.39
CA ALA A 20 8.37 -14.15 -6.03
C ALA A 20 7.77 -15.36 -5.29
N LYS A 21 7.81 -15.34 -3.94
CA LYS A 21 7.17 -16.36 -3.11
C LYS A 21 5.67 -16.41 -3.33
N VAL A 22 4.99 -15.26 -3.31
CA VAL A 22 3.55 -15.15 -3.57
C VAL A 22 3.18 -15.69 -4.96
N LEU A 23 3.98 -15.41 -5.99
CA LEU A 23 3.73 -15.90 -7.36
C LEU A 23 4.01 -17.40 -7.53
N ASN A 24 4.88 -17.99 -6.71
CA ASN A 24 5.12 -19.44 -6.72
C ASN A 24 4.02 -20.23 -6.02
N ASP A 25 3.30 -19.59 -5.09
CA ASP A 25 2.26 -20.20 -4.25
C ASP A 25 0.84 -19.86 -4.77
N LEU A 26 0.62 -19.80 -6.09
CA LEU A 26 -0.71 -19.57 -6.65
C LEU A 26 -1.68 -20.75 -6.35
N PRO A 27 -2.99 -20.49 -6.10
CA PRO A 27 -3.67 -19.19 -6.14
C PRO A 27 -3.30 -18.27 -4.98
N LEU A 28 -3.39 -16.96 -5.21
CA LEU A 28 -3.06 -15.95 -4.18
C LEU A 28 -3.88 -16.19 -2.91
N ALA A 29 -3.21 -16.10 -1.75
CA ALA A 29 -3.88 -16.22 -0.46
C ALA A 29 -4.81 -15.01 -0.23
N ASP A 30 -5.98 -15.30 0.34
CA ASP A 30 -6.88 -14.25 0.82
C ASP A 30 -6.23 -13.49 1.98
N VAL A 31 -6.32 -12.17 1.92
CA VAL A 31 -5.95 -11.27 3.00
C VAL A 31 -7.20 -10.58 3.49
N VAL A 32 -7.32 -10.44 4.81
CA VAL A 32 -8.41 -9.69 5.43
C VAL A 32 -8.38 -8.26 4.89
N SER A 33 -9.46 -7.90 4.20
CA SER A 33 -9.74 -6.52 3.84
C SER A 33 -10.83 -5.97 4.78
N HIS A 34 -10.68 -4.72 5.15
CA HIS A 34 -11.63 -3.99 5.96
C HIS A 34 -12.60 -3.19 5.08
N ASP A 35 -13.67 -2.70 5.70
CA ASP A 35 -14.59 -1.75 5.07
C ASP A 35 -13.85 -0.40 4.84
N PRO A 36 -13.79 0.12 3.61
CA PRO A 36 -13.21 1.43 3.31
C PRO A 36 -13.67 2.57 4.24
N ALA A 37 -14.93 2.56 4.67
CA ALA A 37 -15.49 3.60 5.54
C ALA A 37 -14.82 3.66 6.93
N THR A 38 -14.11 2.60 7.33
CA THR A 38 -13.42 2.53 8.62
C THR A 38 -12.01 3.14 8.59
N VAL A 39 -11.53 3.60 7.42
CA VAL A 39 -10.15 4.09 7.27
C VAL A 39 -9.89 5.34 8.10
N SER A 40 -10.80 6.32 8.10
CA SER A 40 -10.63 7.55 8.87
C SER A 40 -10.53 7.25 10.37
N ASP A 41 -11.48 6.48 10.90
CA ASP A 41 -11.52 6.10 12.31
C ASP A 41 -10.26 5.29 12.70
N TRP A 42 -9.86 4.33 11.86
CA TRP A 42 -8.65 3.54 12.09
C TRP A 42 -7.39 4.40 12.11
N LEU A 43 -7.30 5.41 11.25
CA LEU A 43 -6.17 6.35 11.24
C LEU A 43 -6.15 7.20 12.52
N GLU A 44 -7.30 7.75 12.93
CA GLU A 44 -7.42 8.57 14.14
C GLU A 44 -7.04 7.77 15.40
N GLU A 45 -7.55 6.54 15.52
CA GLU A 45 -7.30 5.67 16.67
C GLU A 45 -5.84 5.21 16.80
N ARG A 46 -5.12 5.11 15.67
CA ARG A 46 -3.76 4.54 15.62
C ARG A 46 -2.66 5.57 15.47
N ALA A 47 -3.00 6.83 15.19
CA ALA A 47 -2.03 7.90 15.00
C ALA A 47 -1.40 8.32 16.33
N ASN A 48 -0.09 8.52 16.30
CA ASN A 48 0.70 9.12 17.35
C ASN A 48 1.32 10.44 16.86
N PRO A 49 1.72 11.35 17.78
CA PRO A 49 2.44 12.55 17.39
C PRO A 49 3.69 12.26 16.56
N GLY A 50 3.79 12.89 15.38
CA GLY A 50 4.91 12.70 14.44
C GLY A 50 4.69 11.60 13.40
N ASP A 51 3.55 10.93 13.43
CA ASP A 51 3.15 10.00 12.38
C ASP A 51 2.68 10.70 11.11
N TYR A 52 2.57 9.91 10.04
CA TYR A 52 1.94 10.30 8.80
C TYR A 52 1.21 9.12 8.15
N ALA A 53 0.19 9.42 7.35
CA ALA A 53 -0.54 8.41 6.59
C ALA A 53 -0.02 8.27 5.16
N SER A 54 -0.02 7.05 4.63
CA SER A 54 0.36 6.73 3.26
C SER A 54 -0.71 5.91 2.57
N ILE A 55 -1.40 6.52 1.61
CA ILE A 55 -2.37 5.85 0.74
C ILE A 55 -1.60 5.17 -0.40
N GLN A 56 -1.62 3.84 -0.41
CA GLN A 56 -0.94 2.98 -1.37
C GLN A 56 -1.98 2.39 -2.33
N ALA A 57 -2.23 3.08 -3.44
CA ALA A 57 -3.25 2.68 -4.42
C ALA A 57 -2.71 1.64 -5.40
N TYR A 58 -3.07 0.36 -5.24
CA TYR A 58 -2.86 -0.68 -6.25
C TYR A 58 -4.04 -0.74 -7.20
N LEU A 59 -4.37 0.42 -7.78
CA LEU A 59 -5.47 0.62 -8.71
C LEU A 59 -4.95 0.92 -10.11
N PRO A 60 -5.76 0.74 -11.16
CA PRO A 60 -5.46 1.30 -12.48
C PRO A 60 -5.19 2.81 -12.40
N TYR A 61 -4.49 3.37 -13.39
CA TYR A 61 -4.33 4.83 -13.48
C TYR A 61 -5.65 5.52 -13.84
N GLY A 62 -5.78 6.80 -13.48
CA GLY A 62 -6.93 7.63 -13.82
C GLY A 62 -7.79 8.06 -12.62
N HIS A 63 -7.36 7.75 -11.39
CA HIS A 63 -8.02 8.17 -10.15
C HIS A 63 -7.31 9.34 -9.46
N ASP A 64 -6.41 10.05 -10.16
CA ASP A 64 -5.52 11.06 -9.59
C ASP A 64 -6.27 12.18 -8.84
N ASP A 65 -7.31 12.74 -9.47
CA ASP A 65 -8.11 13.80 -8.86
C ASP A 65 -8.89 13.31 -7.63
N ALA A 66 -9.41 12.07 -7.68
CA ALA A 66 -10.16 11.46 -6.59
C ALA A 66 -9.25 11.11 -5.41
N LEU A 67 -8.10 10.51 -5.68
CA LEU A 67 -7.04 10.26 -4.70
C LEU A 67 -6.56 11.55 -4.03
N GLU A 68 -6.41 12.65 -4.79
CA GLU A 68 -6.03 13.96 -4.24
C GLU A 68 -7.16 14.61 -3.40
N ARG A 69 -8.43 14.33 -3.70
CA ARG A 69 -9.56 14.73 -2.84
C ARG A 69 -9.54 13.97 -1.52
N VAL A 70 -9.46 12.64 -1.57
CA VAL A 70 -9.38 11.77 -0.38
C VAL A 70 -8.17 12.15 0.49
N ARG A 71 -7.00 12.33 -0.11
CA ARG A 71 -5.78 12.75 0.59
C ARG A 71 -5.99 14.05 1.38
N ARG A 72 -6.64 15.04 0.78
CA ARG A 72 -6.95 16.33 1.45
C ARG A 72 -8.00 16.15 2.54
N SER A 73 -9.06 15.39 2.28
CA SER A 73 -10.11 15.14 3.27
C SER A 73 -9.56 14.45 4.51
N LEU A 74 -8.80 13.36 4.34
CA LEU A 74 -8.18 12.64 5.45
C LEU A 74 -7.20 13.53 6.23
N ARG A 75 -6.37 14.35 5.54
CA ARG A 75 -5.50 15.32 6.22
C ARG A 75 -6.30 16.27 7.10
N ASP A 76 -7.41 16.79 6.59
CA ASP A 76 -8.22 17.78 7.29
C ASP A 76 -8.97 17.13 8.48
N LYS A 77 -9.43 15.88 8.35
CA LYS A 77 -10.01 15.08 9.45
C LYS A 77 -9.00 14.73 10.54
N LEU A 78 -7.74 14.49 10.15
CA LEU A 78 -6.66 14.07 11.06
C LEU A 78 -5.86 15.28 11.61
N ASP A 79 -6.54 16.40 11.83
CA ASP A 79 -5.98 17.66 12.39
C ASP A 79 -4.66 18.11 11.72
N GLY A 80 -4.60 17.98 10.39
CA GLY A 80 -3.44 18.41 9.62
C GLY A 80 -2.28 17.41 9.56
N MET A 81 -2.43 16.18 10.10
CA MET A 81 -1.43 15.12 9.95
C MET A 81 -1.07 14.93 8.46
N ALA A 82 0.21 14.76 8.16
CA ALA A 82 0.66 14.59 6.78
C ALA A 82 0.04 13.33 6.16
N VAL A 83 -0.62 13.49 5.01
CA VAL A 83 -1.17 12.38 4.22
C VAL A 83 -0.54 12.39 2.83
N THR A 84 0.07 11.26 2.47
CA THR A 84 0.68 11.02 1.16
C THR A 84 -0.16 10.04 0.36
N VAL A 85 -0.07 10.13 -0.97
CA VAL A 85 -0.75 9.21 -1.88
C VAL A 85 0.15 8.86 -3.04
N GLY A 86 0.00 7.64 -3.57
CA GLY A 86 0.39 7.36 -4.94
C GLY A 86 -0.16 6.01 -5.44
N TYR A 87 0.22 5.66 -6.67
CA TYR A 87 0.08 4.34 -7.30
C TYR A 87 1.19 3.30 -7.11
N GLY A 88 0.81 2.11 -6.65
CA GLY A 88 1.70 0.98 -6.41
C GLY A 88 2.06 0.30 -7.73
N PRO A 89 3.21 -0.39 -7.81
CA PRO A 89 4.25 -0.61 -6.78
C PRO A 89 5.35 0.48 -6.75
N ARG A 90 5.17 1.61 -7.46
CA ARG A 90 6.27 2.56 -7.77
C ARG A 90 6.87 3.28 -6.56
N PHE A 91 6.15 3.41 -5.43
CA PHE A 91 6.63 4.10 -4.21
C PHE A 91 7.88 3.51 -3.63
N LEU A 92 8.00 2.19 -3.77
CA LEU A 92 8.99 1.41 -3.04
C LEU A 92 10.40 1.62 -3.57
N HIS A 93 10.51 2.19 -4.77
CA HIS A 93 11.78 2.49 -5.40
C HIS A 93 12.38 3.84 -4.96
N SER A 94 11.61 4.73 -4.31
CA SER A 94 12.12 6.03 -3.84
C SER A 94 11.84 6.35 -2.36
N THR A 95 10.81 5.77 -1.74
CA THR A 95 10.46 5.99 -0.32
C THR A 95 10.44 4.71 0.53
N GLY A 96 10.89 3.57 -0.03
CA GLY A 96 10.89 2.27 0.64
C GLY A 96 11.59 2.27 2.00
N GLN A 97 12.75 2.92 2.10
CA GLN A 97 13.51 3.07 3.35
C GLN A 97 12.75 3.86 4.43
N LEU A 98 11.96 4.87 4.07
CA LEU A 98 11.18 5.65 5.05
C LEU A 98 10.00 4.84 5.61
N HIS A 99 9.39 3.99 4.78
CA HIS A 99 8.23 3.18 5.14
C HIS A 99 8.57 1.85 5.82
N LYS A 100 9.73 1.25 5.49
CA LYS A 100 10.10 -0.12 5.89
C LYS A 100 11.34 -0.17 6.80
N GLY A 101 12.31 0.73 6.63
CA GLY A 101 13.55 0.79 7.43
C GLY A 101 13.64 1.94 8.45
N GLY A 102 12.82 2.99 8.29
CA GLY A 102 12.79 4.18 9.15
C GLY A 102 12.00 3.98 10.45
N PRO A 103 11.88 5.02 11.29
CA PRO A 103 11.02 5.02 12.48
C PRO A 103 9.63 4.47 12.15
N ASN A 104 8.99 3.76 13.09
CA ASN A 104 7.64 3.21 12.89
C ASN A 104 6.57 4.28 12.98
N THR A 105 6.60 5.24 12.05
CA THR A 105 5.73 6.42 12.01
C THR A 105 4.74 6.43 10.85
N VAL A 106 4.79 5.42 9.97
CA VAL A 106 3.84 5.29 8.85
C VAL A 106 2.58 4.54 9.28
N LEU A 107 1.43 5.11 8.96
CA LEU A 107 0.15 4.42 8.88
C LEU A 107 -0.17 4.15 7.41
N ALA A 108 -0.04 2.91 6.98
CA ALA A 108 -0.24 2.51 5.59
C ALA A 108 -1.70 2.13 5.33
N VAL A 109 -2.34 2.80 4.37
CA VAL A 109 -3.67 2.46 3.85
C VAL A 109 -3.47 1.83 2.48
N GLN A 110 -3.54 0.51 2.42
CA GLN A 110 -3.41 -0.23 1.17
C GLN A 110 -4.77 -0.36 0.50
N VAL A 111 -4.90 0.24 -0.67
CA VAL A 111 -6.15 0.30 -1.43
C VAL A 111 -6.02 -0.62 -2.63
N VAL A 112 -6.91 -1.60 -2.72
CA VAL A 112 -6.95 -2.56 -3.83
C VAL A 112 -8.35 -2.59 -4.45
N PRO A 113 -8.49 -2.98 -5.73
CA PRO A 113 -9.81 -3.01 -6.34
C PRO A 113 -10.61 -4.18 -5.76
N ARG A 114 -11.90 -3.96 -5.49
CA ARG A 114 -12.83 -5.02 -5.05
C ARG A 114 -13.05 -6.03 -6.16
N THR A 115 -13.17 -5.54 -7.40
CA THR A 115 -13.28 -6.36 -8.59
C THR A 115 -11.99 -6.30 -9.40
N PRO A 116 -11.36 -7.44 -9.75
CA PRO A 116 -10.18 -7.45 -10.60
C PRO A 116 -10.45 -6.78 -11.96
N SER A 117 -9.47 -6.06 -12.47
CA SER A 117 -9.51 -5.58 -13.86
C SER A 117 -9.57 -6.75 -14.85
N PRO A 118 -9.92 -6.51 -16.13
CA PRO A 118 -9.85 -7.53 -17.16
C PRO A 118 -8.44 -8.13 -17.28
N SER A 119 -8.36 -9.46 -17.41
CA SER A 119 -7.09 -10.18 -17.53
C SER A 119 -6.31 -9.73 -18.77
N VAL A 120 -5.03 -9.38 -18.57
CA VAL A 120 -4.07 -9.15 -19.65
C VAL A 120 -2.95 -10.17 -19.51
N PRO A 121 -2.84 -11.17 -20.41
CA PRO A 121 -1.87 -12.25 -20.25
C PRO A 121 -0.44 -11.72 -20.40
N ILE A 122 0.49 -12.30 -19.64
CA ILE A 122 1.92 -12.06 -19.80
C ILE A 122 2.51 -13.24 -20.59
N PRO A 123 3.11 -13.01 -21.77
CA PRO A 123 3.75 -14.08 -22.52
C PRO A 123 4.75 -14.87 -21.66
N TRP A 124 4.73 -16.20 -21.78
CA TRP A 124 5.65 -17.13 -21.11
C TRP A 124 5.46 -17.31 -19.59
N PHE A 125 4.59 -16.53 -18.95
CA PHE A 125 4.24 -16.72 -17.55
C PHE A 125 2.88 -17.41 -17.41
N LYS A 126 2.69 -18.13 -16.30
CA LYS A 126 1.44 -18.83 -15.99
C LYS A 126 0.37 -17.91 -15.36
N TYR A 127 0.64 -16.61 -15.31
CA TYR A 127 -0.19 -15.59 -14.68
C TYR A 127 -0.28 -14.34 -15.56
N ASP A 128 -1.29 -13.51 -15.29
CA ASP A 128 -1.56 -12.26 -16.00
C ASP A 128 -1.04 -11.02 -15.23
N PHE A 129 -1.15 -9.84 -15.84
CA PHE A 129 -0.73 -8.58 -15.20
C PHE A 129 -1.50 -8.28 -13.92
N ASN A 130 -2.77 -8.67 -13.81
CA ASN A 130 -3.57 -8.42 -12.61
C ASN A 130 -3.10 -9.28 -11.44
N THR A 131 -2.82 -10.56 -11.71
CA THR A 131 -2.23 -11.48 -10.75
C THR A 131 -0.87 -10.98 -10.29
N MET A 132 -0.06 -10.43 -11.20
CA MET A 132 1.23 -9.84 -10.85
C MET A 132 1.07 -8.61 -9.93
N VAL A 133 0.17 -7.68 -10.23
CA VAL A 133 -0.10 -6.50 -9.38
C VAL A 133 -0.68 -6.91 -8.04
N ALA A 134 -1.60 -7.87 -8.01
CA ALA A 134 -2.15 -8.42 -6.78
C ALA A 134 -1.07 -9.09 -5.93
N ALA A 135 -0.18 -9.87 -6.54
CA ALA A 135 0.97 -10.48 -5.87
C ALA A 135 1.94 -9.43 -5.30
N GLN A 136 2.19 -8.34 -6.03
CA GLN A 136 2.96 -7.19 -5.55
C GLN A 136 2.31 -6.56 -4.31
N SER A 137 1.02 -6.23 -4.39
CA SER A 137 0.28 -5.66 -3.25
C SER A 137 0.35 -6.57 -2.02
N LEU A 138 0.26 -7.89 -2.22
CA LEU A 138 0.30 -8.88 -1.15
C LEU A 138 1.70 -9.01 -0.55
N GLY A 139 2.74 -9.07 -1.38
CA GLY A 139 4.13 -9.08 -0.93
C GLY A 139 4.46 -7.84 -0.09
N ASP A 140 3.95 -6.68 -0.49
CA ASP A 140 4.14 -5.43 0.25
C ASP A 140 3.35 -5.38 1.55
N TYR A 141 2.11 -5.84 1.55
CA TYR A 141 1.31 -5.98 2.77
C TYR A 141 2.02 -6.88 3.80
N ARG A 142 2.51 -8.04 3.35
CA ARG A 142 3.26 -8.98 4.20
C ARG A 142 4.52 -8.35 4.75
N THR A 143 5.30 -7.66 3.91
CA THR A 143 6.51 -6.96 4.35
C THR A 143 6.19 -5.91 5.42
N LEU A 144 5.13 -5.12 5.25
CA LEU A 144 4.71 -4.16 6.27
C LEU A 144 4.28 -4.86 7.57
N HIS A 145 3.55 -5.96 7.46
CA HIS A 145 3.10 -6.72 8.62
C HIS A 145 4.25 -7.40 9.39
N ASP A 146 5.18 -8.02 8.66
CA ASP A 146 6.36 -8.71 9.22
C ASP A 146 7.31 -7.72 9.93
N HIS A 147 7.32 -6.45 9.51
CA HIS A 147 8.02 -5.34 10.17
C HIS A 147 7.19 -4.62 11.23
N GLU A 148 6.06 -5.19 11.65
CA GLU A 148 5.14 -4.64 12.66
C GLU A 148 4.68 -3.21 12.35
N ARG A 149 4.58 -2.87 11.06
CA ARG A 149 4.05 -1.58 10.61
C ARG A 149 2.54 -1.56 10.73
N ARG A 150 1.99 -0.39 11.02
CA ARG A 150 0.53 -0.17 11.10
C ARG A 150 -0.01 -0.09 9.68
N VAL A 151 -0.66 -1.17 9.23
CA VAL A 151 -1.24 -1.27 7.90
C VAL A 151 -2.70 -1.71 7.97
N ILE A 152 -3.57 -1.03 7.22
CA ILE A 152 -4.93 -1.44 6.93
C ILE A 152 -5.05 -1.70 5.43
N ARG A 153 -5.70 -2.81 5.05
CA ARG A 153 -6.01 -3.13 3.66
C ARG A 153 -7.51 -3.01 3.44
N VAL A 154 -7.90 -2.35 2.37
CA VAL A 154 -9.31 -2.14 2.00
C VAL A 154 -9.52 -2.41 0.52
N CYS A 155 -10.68 -2.97 0.20
CA CYS A 155 -11.12 -3.18 -1.17
C CYS A 155 -12.13 -2.10 -1.56
N VAL A 156 -11.93 -1.45 -2.71
CA VAL A 156 -12.80 -0.36 -3.19
C VAL A 156 -13.28 -0.62 -4.62
N ASP A 157 -14.47 -0.15 -4.94
CA ASP A 157 -14.92 0.10 -6.31
C ASP A 157 -14.63 1.57 -6.70
N ASP A 158 -14.68 2.49 -5.73
CA ASP A 158 -14.27 3.89 -5.85
C ASP A 158 -13.39 4.31 -4.65
N VAL A 159 -12.32 5.05 -4.90
CA VAL A 159 -11.43 5.56 -3.85
C VAL A 159 -12.11 6.55 -2.90
N GLU A 160 -13.20 7.19 -3.34
CA GLU A 160 -14.00 8.07 -2.48
C GLU A 160 -14.72 7.31 -1.34
N GLU A 161 -14.78 5.97 -1.39
CA GLU A 161 -15.26 5.15 -0.25
C GLU A 161 -14.34 5.23 0.99
N LEU A 162 -13.14 5.80 0.86
CA LEU A 162 -12.18 5.96 1.97
C LEU A 162 -12.50 7.17 2.86
N ASP A 163 -13.41 8.05 2.42
CA ASP A 163 -13.78 9.31 3.08
C ASP A 163 -15.08 9.18 3.89
#